data_AF-A0A195FIU9-F1
#
_entry.id   AF-A0A195FIU9-F1
#
_cell.length_a   1.000
_cell.length_b   1.000
_cell.length_c   1.000
_cell.angle_alpha   90.00
_cell.angle_beta   90.00
_cell.angle_gamma   90.00
#
_symmetry.space_group_name_H-M   'P 1'
#
loop_
_entity.id
_entity.type
_entity.pdbx_description
1 polymer ?
#
loop_
_entity_poly.entity_id
_entity_poly.type
_entity_poly.pdbx_seq_one_letter_code
_entity_poly.pdbx_strand_id
1 'polypeptide(L)'
;SVFIFYILITKFLYVFFKALEQNVTDSSLSLERLVDVEKAATQTILYGLLFFEERMSQNLEVHLEKIKKTALDDINNTINGALEDVNLSIHNGEEEGKNVDKCYYYAKNNLESIKTNAVAGLDMCIQNGRMAMKGPLANVISSIQVAKKLLSDLNAIIPNCDSTSFLRKQACVLKNISLTRESLKSVTKNSGETIIIGTSTYVKTLVNVKSCVVKNTAETHIFSMNIVSNTNHCIRIA
;
A
#
# COMPACT_ATOMS: atom_id res chain seq x y z
N SER A 1 -12.30 10.51 6.26
CA SER A 1 -13.04 9.45 5.53
C SER A 1 -13.09 8.12 6.28
N VAL A 2 -11.99 7.56 6.80
CA VAL A 2 -11.98 6.28 7.56
C VAL A 2 -12.78 6.35 8.88
N PHE A 3 -12.71 7.48 9.58
CA PHE A 3 -13.42 7.70 10.85
C PHE A 3 -14.95 7.69 10.71
N ILE A 4 -15.45 8.17 9.56
CA ILE A 4 -16.89 8.19 9.25
C ILE A 4 -17.39 6.76 9.00
N PHE A 5 -16.57 5.92 8.36
CA PHE A 5 -16.91 4.51 8.10
C PHE A 5 -16.99 3.70 9.39
N TYR A 6 -16.07 3.91 10.34
CA TYR A 6 -16.10 3.26 11.65
C TYR A 6 -17.33 3.65 12.48
N ILE A 7 -17.72 4.92 12.44
CA ILE A 7 -18.91 5.44 13.13
C ILE A 7 -20.21 4.90 12.50
N LEU A 8 -20.26 4.77 11.17
CA LEU A 8 -21.41 4.20 10.47
C LEU A 8 -21.59 2.72 10.79
N ILE A 9 -20.51 1.94 10.82
CA ILE A 9 -20.54 0.51 11.18
C ILE A 9 -21.02 0.32 12.62
N THR A 10 -20.49 1.09 13.58
CA THR A 10 -20.89 0.98 14.99
C THR A 10 -22.34 1.39 15.24
N LYS A 11 -22.83 2.46 14.58
CA LYS A 11 -24.25 2.83 14.64
C LYS A 11 -25.16 1.78 14.00
N PHE A 12 -24.75 1.18 12.88
CA PHE A 12 -25.53 0.14 12.23
C PHE A 12 -25.63 -1.12 13.10
N LEU A 13 -24.51 -1.58 13.68
CA LEU A 13 -24.48 -2.70 14.61
C LEU A 13 -25.37 -2.45 15.84
N TYR A 14 -25.31 -1.26 16.44
CA TYR A 14 -26.13 -0.92 17.60
C TYR A 14 -27.64 -0.96 17.31
N VAL A 15 -28.07 -0.42 16.17
CA VAL A 15 -29.49 -0.48 15.74
C VAL A 15 -29.91 -1.93 15.44
N PHE A 16 -29.02 -2.73 14.88
CA PHE A 16 -29.26 -4.16 14.58
C PHE A 16 -29.44 -5.01 15.85
N PHE A 17 -28.58 -4.83 16.86
CA PHE A 17 -28.71 -5.53 18.14
C PHE A 17 -30.02 -5.20 18.85
N LYS A 18 -30.49 -3.96 18.74
CA LYS A 18 -31.77 -3.52 19.30
C LYS A 18 -32.99 -4.09 18.55
N ALA A 19 -32.87 -4.34 17.25
CA ALA A 19 -33.92 -4.98 16.45
C ALA A 19 -34.06 -6.48 16.74
N LEU A 20 -33.00 -7.13 17.26
CA LEU A 20 -33.01 -8.54 17.67
C LEU A 20 -33.89 -8.81 18.90
N GLU A 21 -34.31 -7.77 19.62
CA GLU A 21 -35.07 -7.85 20.87
C GLU A 21 -36.61 -7.87 20.65
N GLN A 22 -37.09 -7.71 19.41
CA GLN A 22 -38.52 -7.68 19.11
C GLN A 22 -39.06 -9.08 18.73
N ASN A 23 -39.90 -9.63 19.62
CA ASN A 23 -40.68 -10.86 19.45
C ASN A 23 -41.49 -10.87 18.14
N VAL A 24 -41.33 -11.91 17.32
CA VAL A 24 -42.20 -12.18 16.16
C VAL A 24 -42.66 -13.64 16.15
N THR A 25 -43.97 -13.80 16.00
CA THR A 25 -44.83 -14.98 16.19
C THR A 25 -44.73 -16.07 15.12
N ASP A 26 -43.72 -16.03 14.23
CA ASP A 26 -43.48 -17.06 13.22
C ASP A 26 -42.05 -17.60 13.35
N SER A 27 -41.93 -18.80 13.89
CA SER A 27 -40.69 -19.36 14.41
C SER A 27 -39.76 -19.92 13.33
N SER A 28 -40.26 -20.15 12.12
CA SER A 28 -39.45 -20.47 10.92
C SER A 28 -38.88 -19.20 10.30
N LEU A 29 -39.71 -18.18 10.15
CA LEU A 29 -39.33 -16.87 9.64
C LEU A 29 -38.29 -16.19 10.53
N SER A 30 -38.31 -16.46 11.83
CA SER A 30 -37.31 -15.95 12.77
C SER A 30 -35.93 -16.61 12.62
N LEU A 31 -35.84 -17.89 12.22
CA LEU A 31 -34.57 -18.60 12.03
C LEU A 31 -33.82 -18.14 10.78
N GLU A 32 -34.54 -17.98 9.67
CA GLU A 32 -33.95 -17.44 8.43
C GLU A 32 -33.47 -16.01 8.64
N ARG A 33 -34.28 -15.16 9.31
CA ARG A 33 -33.87 -13.81 9.70
C ARG A 33 -32.60 -13.79 10.52
N LEU A 34 -32.41 -14.71 11.48
CA LEU A 34 -31.19 -14.79 12.28
C LEU A 34 -29.96 -15.12 11.42
N VAL A 35 -30.08 -16.08 10.50
CA VAL A 35 -29.00 -16.40 9.55
C VAL A 35 -28.70 -15.19 8.66
N ASP A 36 -29.72 -14.49 8.19
CA ASP A 36 -29.57 -13.34 7.30
C ASP A 36 -28.91 -12.14 8.00
N VAL A 37 -29.13 -11.96 9.30
CA VAL A 37 -28.39 -10.97 10.12
C VAL A 37 -26.89 -11.27 10.11
N GLU A 38 -26.50 -12.52 10.36
CA GLU A 38 -25.09 -12.93 10.37
C GLU A 38 -24.45 -12.82 8.96
N LYS A 39 -25.22 -13.15 7.92
CA LYS A 39 -24.79 -12.96 6.52
C LYS A 39 -24.55 -11.48 6.22
N ALA A 40 -25.47 -10.59 6.59
CA ALA A 40 -25.35 -9.15 6.36
C ALA A 40 -24.13 -8.56 7.09
N ALA A 41 -23.87 -8.99 8.32
CA ALA A 41 -22.67 -8.60 9.07
C ALA A 41 -21.39 -9.09 8.39
N THR A 42 -21.35 -10.36 7.98
CA THR A 42 -20.21 -10.95 7.26
C THR A 42 -19.94 -10.26 5.92
N GLN A 43 -21.01 -9.96 5.16
CA GLN A 43 -20.92 -9.22 3.90
C GLN A 43 -20.34 -7.82 4.10
N THR A 44 -20.74 -7.12 5.16
CA THR A 44 -20.21 -5.78 5.48
C THR A 44 -18.71 -5.83 5.76
N ILE A 45 -18.24 -6.84 6.52
CA ILE A 45 -16.80 -7.05 6.76
C ILE A 45 -16.08 -7.35 5.45
N LEU A 46 -16.62 -8.26 4.64
CA LEU A 46 -16.04 -8.63 3.35
C LEU A 46 -15.90 -7.42 2.41
N TYR A 47 -16.94 -6.60 2.27
CA TYR A 47 -16.88 -5.39 1.46
C TYR A 47 -15.86 -4.38 2.00
N GLY A 48 -15.79 -4.21 3.32
CA GLY A 48 -14.78 -3.36 3.95
C GLY A 48 -13.35 -3.80 3.64
N LEU A 49 -13.08 -5.10 3.71
CA LEU A 49 -11.77 -5.67 3.39
C LEU A 49 -11.41 -5.54 1.91
N LEU A 50 -12.36 -5.84 1.01
CA LEU A 50 -12.17 -5.71 -0.44
C LEU A 50 -11.86 -4.27 -0.83
N PHE A 51 -12.67 -3.32 -0.32
CA PHE A 51 -12.44 -1.90 -0.54
C PHE A 51 -11.09 -1.44 0.01
N PHE A 52 -10.70 -1.92 1.20
CA PHE A 52 -9.42 -1.59 1.79
C PHE A 52 -8.24 -2.10 0.94
N GLU A 53 -8.28 -3.36 0.51
CA GLU A 53 -7.26 -3.97 -0.35
C GLU A 53 -7.11 -3.17 -1.65
N GLU A 54 -8.21 -2.98 -2.38
CA GLU A 54 -8.20 -2.27 -3.66
C GLU A 54 -7.64 -0.85 -3.49
N ARG A 55 -8.17 -0.11 -2.50
CA ARG A 55 -7.80 1.29 -2.30
C ARG A 55 -6.35 1.43 -1.83
N MET A 56 -5.87 0.52 -0.99
CA MET A 56 -4.49 0.54 -0.49
C MET A 56 -3.50 0.20 -1.61
N SER A 57 -3.77 -0.85 -2.38
CA SER A 57 -2.95 -1.27 -3.53
C SER A 57 -2.83 -0.14 -4.56
N GLN A 58 -3.95 0.48 -4.95
CA GLN A 58 -3.96 1.62 -5.88
C GLN A 58 -3.20 2.84 -5.33
N ASN A 59 -3.49 3.24 -4.08
CA ASN A 59 -2.87 4.43 -3.50
C ASN A 59 -1.36 4.27 -3.30
N LEU A 60 -0.90 3.06 -2.97
CA LEU A 60 0.52 2.77 -2.84
C LEU A 60 1.23 3.03 -4.16
N GLU A 61 0.74 2.43 -5.24
CA GLU A 61 1.37 2.55 -6.55
C GLU A 61 1.39 4.01 -7.03
N VAL A 62 0.28 4.73 -6.92
CA VAL A 62 0.19 6.14 -7.29
C VAL A 62 1.19 7.01 -6.53
N HIS A 63 1.35 6.80 -5.21
CA HIS A 63 2.30 7.58 -4.43
C HIS A 63 3.75 7.23 -4.74
N LEU A 64 4.06 5.95 -4.92
CA LEU A 64 5.40 5.50 -5.26
C LEU A 64 5.82 6.05 -6.63
N GLU A 65 4.96 5.97 -7.64
CA GLU A 65 5.24 6.51 -8.97
C GLU A 65 5.36 8.03 -8.97
N LYS A 66 4.56 8.73 -8.16
CA LYS A 66 4.72 10.18 -7.96
C LYS A 66 6.10 10.52 -7.35
N ILE A 67 6.52 9.79 -6.32
CA ILE A 67 7.84 9.97 -5.70
C ILE A 67 8.94 9.69 -6.72
N LYS A 68 8.82 8.59 -7.48
CA LYS A 68 9.77 8.21 -8.53
C LYS A 68 9.93 9.30 -9.57
N LYS A 69 8.81 9.81 -10.10
CA LYS A 69 8.83 10.86 -11.11
C LYS A 69 9.53 12.13 -10.61
N THR A 70 9.14 12.62 -9.44
CA THR A 70 9.76 13.83 -8.87
C THR A 70 11.26 13.66 -8.65
N ALA A 71 11.69 12.50 -8.16
CA ALA A 71 13.11 12.23 -7.96
C ALA A 71 13.89 12.10 -9.27
N LEU A 72 13.29 11.50 -10.30
CA LEU A 72 13.90 11.40 -11.62
C LEU A 72 14.09 12.77 -12.26
N ASP A 73 13.11 13.67 -12.11
CA ASP A 73 13.20 15.06 -12.57
C ASP A 73 14.36 15.78 -11.83
N ASP A 74 14.48 15.61 -10.52
CA ASP A 74 15.55 16.19 -9.70
C ASP A 74 16.95 15.70 -10.08
N ILE A 75 17.11 14.38 -10.27
CA ILE A 75 18.35 13.76 -10.75
C ILE A 75 18.73 14.31 -12.12
N ASN A 76 17.78 14.39 -13.06
CA ASN A 76 18.06 14.89 -14.39
C ASN A 76 18.46 16.37 -14.37
N ASN A 77 17.75 17.21 -13.61
CA ASN A 77 18.08 18.62 -13.48
C ASN A 77 19.48 18.83 -12.87
N THR A 78 19.82 18.06 -11.84
CA THR A 78 21.13 18.10 -11.19
C THR A 78 22.25 17.73 -12.16
N ILE A 79 22.09 16.63 -12.91
CA ILE A 79 23.09 16.16 -13.87
C ILE A 79 23.22 17.12 -15.06
N ASN A 80 22.10 17.62 -15.57
CA ASN A 80 22.12 18.57 -16.69
C ASN A 80 22.78 19.89 -16.28
N GLY A 81 22.48 20.43 -15.10
CA GLY A 81 23.13 21.64 -14.60
C GLY A 81 24.65 21.45 -14.45
N ALA A 82 25.09 20.32 -13.87
CA ALA A 82 26.51 20.03 -13.76
C ALA A 82 27.19 19.86 -15.15
N LEU A 83 26.50 19.31 -16.14
CA LEU A 83 27.01 19.20 -17.51
C LEU A 83 27.10 20.58 -18.20
N GLU A 84 26.14 21.47 -17.97
CA GLU A 84 26.18 22.86 -18.45
C GLU A 84 27.39 23.61 -17.88
N ASP A 85 27.62 23.51 -16.56
CA ASP A 85 28.80 24.08 -15.91
C ASP A 85 30.10 23.53 -16.47
N VAL A 86 30.18 22.21 -16.68
CA VAL A 86 31.33 21.56 -17.32
C VAL A 86 31.56 22.11 -18.73
N ASN A 87 30.51 22.19 -19.56
CA ASN A 87 30.64 22.67 -20.94
C ASN A 87 31.12 24.13 -20.99
N LEU A 88 30.63 24.97 -20.08
CA LEU A 88 31.07 26.36 -19.98
C LEU A 88 32.56 26.45 -19.63
N SER A 89 33.02 25.69 -18.63
CA SER A 89 34.43 25.67 -18.25
C SER A 89 35.34 25.15 -19.36
N ILE A 90 34.91 24.11 -20.08
CA ILE A 90 35.63 23.55 -21.23
C ILE A 90 35.77 24.60 -22.33
N HIS A 91 34.67 25.26 -22.69
CA HIS A 91 34.69 26.33 -23.70
C HIS A 91 35.66 27.46 -23.34
N ASN A 92 35.62 27.95 -22.09
CA ASN A 92 36.55 28.98 -21.63
C ASN A 92 38.01 28.52 -21.70
N GLY A 93 38.29 27.25 -21.37
CA GLY A 93 39.63 26.68 -21.49
C GLY A 93 40.11 26.59 -22.94
N GLU A 94 39.23 26.26 -23.89
CA GLU A 94 39.54 26.28 -25.33
C GLU A 94 39.86 27.69 -25.83
N GLU A 95 39.11 28.71 -25.41
CA GLU A 95 39.39 30.11 -25.75
C GLU A 95 40.74 30.60 -25.20
N GLU A 96 41.17 30.07 -24.05
CA GLU A 96 42.50 30.30 -23.49
C GLU A 96 43.62 29.48 -24.18
N GLY A 97 43.29 28.63 -25.16
CA GLY A 97 44.24 27.80 -25.90
C GLY A 97 44.70 26.54 -25.16
N LYS A 98 43.96 26.09 -24.15
CA LYS A 98 44.30 24.91 -23.34
C LYS A 98 43.82 23.62 -23.99
N ASN A 99 44.52 22.52 -23.70
CA ASN A 99 44.10 21.19 -24.14
C ASN A 99 43.13 20.56 -23.13
N VAL A 100 41.83 20.73 -23.35
CA VAL A 100 40.78 20.36 -22.38
C VAL A 100 40.08 19.03 -22.66
N ASP A 101 40.41 18.34 -23.76
CA ASP A 101 39.75 17.11 -24.22
C ASP A 101 39.68 16.04 -23.13
N LYS A 102 40.80 15.84 -22.41
CA LYS A 102 40.88 14.87 -21.31
C LYS A 102 39.99 15.25 -20.14
N CYS A 103 39.89 16.55 -19.83
CA CYS A 103 39.03 17.04 -18.76
C CYS A 103 37.55 16.84 -19.11
N TYR A 104 37.17 17.13 -20.36
CA TYR A 104 35.81 16.92 -20.84
C TYR A 104 35.42 15.43 -20.82
N TYR A 105 36.29 14.56 -21.34
CA TYR A 105 36.05 13.11 -21.35
C TYR A 105 35.86 12.55 -19.94
N TYR A 106 36.71 12.96 -18.98
CA TYR A 106 36.54 12.61 -17.57
C TYR A 106 35.18 13.05 -17.05
N ALA A 107 34.82 14.32 -17.23
CA ALA A 107 33.60 14.89 -16.68
C ALA A 107 32.35 14.19 -17.22
N LYS A 108 32.27 14.03 -18.55
CA LYS A 108 31.14 13.40 -19.23
C LYS A 108 30.89 11.98 -18.76
N ASN A 109 31.93 11.15 -18.72
CA ASN A 109 31.80 9.74 -18.30
C ASN A 109 31.39 9.59 -16.84
N ASN A 110 31.92 10.44 -15.95
CA ASN A 110 31.59 10.37 -14.53
C ASN A 110 30.16 10.86 -14.27
N LEU A 111 29.68 11.91 -14.95
CA LEU A 111 28.29 12.37 -14.86
C LEU A 111 27.30 11.31 -15.37
N GLU A 112 27.62 10.64 -16.49
CA GLU A 112 26.80 9.55 -17.02
C GLU A 112 26.73 8.34 -16.06
N SER A 113 27.87 8.00 -15.46
CA SER A 113 27.97 6.93 -14.44
C SER A 113 27.13 7.26 -13.20
N ILE A 114 27.23 8.49 -12.66
CA ILE A 114 26.42 8.91 -11.51
C ILE A 114 24.94 8.91 -11.85
N LYS A 115 24.55 9.42 -13.03
CA LYS A 115 23.15 9.38 -13.47
C LYS A 115 22.60 7.95 -13.44
N THR A 116 23.36 7.01 -13.99
CA THR A 116 22.99 5.58 -14.02
C THR A 116 22.83 5.03 -12.60
N ASN A 117 23.80 5.31 -11.72
CA ASN A 117 23.75 4.86 -10.32
C ASN A 117 22.59 5.48 -9.54
N ALA A 118 22.33 6.77 -9.74
CA ALA A 118 21.24 7.49 -9.10
C ALA A 118 19.86 6.94 -9.51
N VAL A 119 19.68 6.63 -10.80
CA VAL A 119 18.43 6.01 -11.28
C VAL A 119 18.27 4.59 -10.71
N ALA A 120 19.34 3.79 -10.68
CA ALA A 120 19.30 2.46 -10.08
C ALA A 120 18.98 2.51 -8.57
N GLY A 121 19.59 3.46 -7.84
CA GLY A 121 19.30 3.70 -6.42
C GLY A 121 17.86 4.13 -6.17
N LEU A 122 17.31 5.00 -7.02
CA LEU A 122 15.91 5.39 -6.97
C LEU A 122 15.00 4.18 -7.18
N ASP A 123 15.24 3.35 -8.20
CA ASP A 123 14.44 2.16 -8.46
C ASP A 123 14.48 1.18 -7.28
N MET A 124 15.65 1.00 -6.66
CA MET A 124 15.78 0.19 -5.45
C MET A 124 14.94 0.74 -4.29
N CYS A 125 14.96 2.06 -4.05
CA CYS A 125 14.12 2.69 -3.03
C CYS A 125 12.63 2.39 -3.25
N ILE A 126 12.15 2.51 -4.49
CA ILE A 126 10.75 2.25 -4.84
C ILE A 126 10.40 0.77 -4.67
N GLN A 127 11.26 -0.14 -5.14
CA GLN A 127 11.03 -1.59 -5.00
C GLN A 127 10.99 -2.02 -3.53
N ASN A 128 11.85 -1.47 -2.68
CA ASN A 128 11.80 -1.70 -1.24
C ASN A 128 10.45 -1.27 -0.65
N GLY A 129 9.89 -0.16 -1.14
CA GLY A 129 8.55 0.28 -0.78
C GLY A 129 7.45 -0.73 -1.14
N ARG A 130 7.46 -1.25 -2.38
CA ARG A 130 6.53 -2.28 -2.83
C ARG A 130 6.65 -3.55 -1.99
N MET A 131 7.88 -4.00 -1.74
CA MET A 131 8.16 -5.22 -0.97
C MET A 131 7.69 -5.12 0.47
N ALA A 132 7.83 -3.96 1.12
CA ALA A 132 7.36 -3.74 2.49
C ALA A 132 5.84 -3.92 2.64
N MET A 133 5.07 -3.66 1.59
CA MET A 133 3.60 -3.79 1.61
C MET A 133 3.07 -5.16 1.18
N LYS A 134 3.92 -6.03 0.62
CA LYS A 134 3.52 -7.37 0.17
C LYS A 134 2.91 -8.22 1.28
N GLY A 135 3.54 -8.22 2.47
CA GLY A 135 3.06 -8.97 3.63
C GLY A 135 1.71 -8.46 4.17
N PRO A 136 1.58 -7.16 4.50
CA PRO A 136 0.32 -6.59 4.94
C PRO A 136 -0.85 -6.82 3.97
N LEU A 137 -0.63 -6.66 2.65
CA LEU A 137 -1.68 -6.91 1.66
C LEU A 137 -2.05 -8.40 1.58
N ALA A 138 -1.08 -9.32 1.68
CA ALA A 138 -1.36 -10.75 1.75
C ALA A 138 -2.23 -11.12 2.97
N ASN A 139 -2.01 -10.47 4.11
CA ASN A 139 -2.84 -10.69 5.30
C ASN A 139 -4.29 -10.22 5.10
N VAL A 140 -4.50 -9.12 4.38
CA VAL A 140 -5.84 -8.65 4.01
C VAL A 140 -6.52 -9.67 3.09
N ILE A 141 -5.81 -10.16 2.08
CA ILE A 141 -6.31 -11.18 1.13
C ILE A 141 -6.69 -12.46 1.88
N SER A 142 -5.88 -12.90 2.85
CA SER A 142 -6.22 -14.03 3.72
C SER A 142 -7.51 -13.78 4.51
N SER A 143 -7.66 -12.59 5.10
CA SER A 143 -8.88 -12.21 5.82
C SER A 143 -10.12 -12.20 4.91
N ILE A 144 -9.97 -11.75 3.65
CA ILE A 144 -11.02 -11.81 2.63
C ILE A 144 -11.44 -13.26 2.38
N GLN A 145 -10.49 -14.19 2.27
CA GLN A 145 -10.79 -15.62 2.04
C GLN A 145 -11.54 -16.23 3.22
N VAL A 146 -11.14 -15.92 4.45
CA VAL A 146 -11.85 -16.39 5.65
C VAL A 146 -13.28 -15.82 5.71
N ALA A 147 -13.47 -14.54 5.41
CA ALA A 147 -14.80 -13.93 5.36
C ALA A 147 -15.69 -14.53 4.27
N LYS A 148 -15.15 -14.82 3.07
CA LYS A 148 -15.86 -15.53 1.99
C LYS A 148 -16.28 -16.93 2.42
N LYS A 149 -15.39 -17.66 3.10
CA LYS A 149 -15.70 -18.99 3.63
C LYS A 149 -16.84 -18.93 4.65
N LEU A 150 -16.76 -18.01 5.61
CA LEU A 150 -17.81 -17.81 6.61
C LEU A 150 -19.17 -17.49 5.97
N LEU A 151 -19.18 -16.65 4.93
CA LEU A 151 -20.41 -16.34 4.18
C LEU A 151 -20.97 -17.59 3.48
N SER A 152 -20.10 -18.43 2.91
CA SER A 152 -20.51 -19.71 2.33
C SER A 152 -21.10 -20.66 3.38
N ASP A 153 -20.46 -20.77 4.54
CA ASP A 153 -20.93 -21.61 5.65
C ASP A 153 -22.31 -21.14 6.13
N LEU A 154 -22.51 -19.82 6.26
CA LEU A 154 -23.80 -19.21 6.61
C LEU A 154 -24.89 -19.47 5.55
N ASN A 155 -24.55 -19.43 4.26
CA ASN A 155 -25.48 -19.76 3.18
C ASN A 155 -25.92 -21.23 3.21
N ALA A 156 -25.06 -22.13 3.68
CA ALA A 156 -25.33 -23.55 3.75
C ALA A 156 -26.16 -23.96 4.99
N ILE A 157 -26.30 -23.10 6.01
CA ILE A 157 -27.01 -23.46 7.25
C ILE A 157 -28.46 -23.91 7.00
N ILE A 158 -29.26 -23.10 6.28
CA ILE A 158 -30.68 -23.42 6.07
C ILE A 158 -30.86 -24.70 5.25
N PRO A 159 -30.19 -24.89 4.10
CA PRO A 159 -30.24 -26.14 3.35
C PRO A 159 -29.76 -27.36 4.14
N ASN A 160 -28.66 -27.23 4.90
CA ASN A 160 -28.09 -28.36 5.66
C ASN A 160 -28.91 -28.75 6.88
N CYS A 161 -29.76 -27.85 7.37
CA CYS A 161 -30.67 -28.09 8.48
C CYS A 161 -32.09 -28.42 8.03
N ASP A 162 -32.30 -28.74 6.74
CA ASP A 162 -33.62 -29.09 6.25
C ASP A 162 -34.17 -30.34 6.96
N SER A 163 -35.37 -30.20 7.53
CA SER A 163 -36.00 -31.25 8.30
C SER A 163 -37.50 -31.05 8.34
N THR A 164 -38.24 -32.15 8.23
CA THR A 164 -39.70 -32.17 8.42
C THR A 164 -40.10 -31.85 9.86
N SER A 165 -39.20 -32.04 10.83
CA SER A 165 -39.43 -31.68 12.23
C SER A 165 -38.94 -30.27 12.51
N PHE A 166 -39.87 -29.37 12.85
CA PHE A 166 -39.57 -27.99 13.21
C PHE A 166 -38.51 -27.90 14.34
N LEU A 167 -38.66 -28.70 15.41
CA LEU A 167 -37.72 -28.69 16.53
C LEU A 167 -36.31 -29.15 16.12
N ARG A 168 -36.20 -30.13 15.21
CA ARG A 168 -34.89 -30.57 14.69
C ARG A 168 -34.23 -29.51 13.82
N LYS A 169 -35.01 -28.88 12.92
CA LYS A 169 -34.55 -27.74 12.11
C LYS A 169 -34.07 -26.60 13.01
N GLN A 170 -34.88 -26.21 14.00
CA GLN A 170 -34.54 -25.15 14.96
C GLN A 170 -33.25 -25.45 15.73
N ALA A 171 -33.11 -26.65 16.31
CA ALA A 171 -31.92 -27.03 17.04
C ALA A 171 -30.66 -27.03 16.16
N CYS A 172 -30.77 -27.53 14.92
CA CYS A 172 -29.68 -27.53 13.95
C CYS A 172 -29.23 -26.11 13.57
N VAL A 173 -30.19 -25.23 13.25
CA VAL A 173 -29.90 -23.84 12.87
C VAL A 173 -29.25 -23.09 14.03
N LEU A 174 -29.80 -23.15 15.23
CA LEU A 174 -29.26 -22.45 16.40
C LEU A 174 -27.84 -22.92 16.76
N LYS A 175 -27.56 -24.23 16.65
CA LYS A 175 -26.21 -24.78 16.87
C LYS A 175 -25.21 -24.20 15.85
N ASN A 176 -25.54 -24.23 14.56
CA ASN A 176 -24.66 -23.73 13.52
C ASN A 176 -24.47 -22.21 13.63
N ILE A 177 -25.53 -21.44 13.91
CA ILE A 177 -25.44 -19.99 14.15
C ILE A 177 -24.49 -19.68 15.32
N SER A 178 -24.57 -20.44 16.41
CA SER A 178 -23.67 -20.24 17.56
C SER A 178 -22.20 -20.43 17.17
N LEU A 179 -21.89 -21.40 16.32
CA LEU A 179 -20.53 -21.65 15.83
C LEU A 179 -20.06 -20.55 14.86
N THR A 180 -20.93 -20.12 13.94
CA THR A 180 -20.61 -19.05 12.99
C THR A 180 -20.46 -17.70 13.67
N ARG A 181 -21.17 -17.43 14.77
CA ARG A 181 -21.00 -16.21 15.57
C ARG A 181 -19.62 -16.08 16.18
N GLU A 182 -19.08 -17.16 16.74
CA GLU A 182 -17.71 -17.15 17.27
C GLU A 182 -16.68 -16.96 16.14
N SER A 183 -16.93 -17.59 14.99
CA SER A 183 -16.13 -17.36 13.79
C SER A 183 -16.22 -15.90 13.31
N LEU A 184 -17.41 -15.29 13.32
CA LEU A 184 -17.64 -13.91 12.94
C LEU A 184 -16.91 -12.93 13.87
N LYS A 185 -16.96 -13.15 15.19
CA LYS A 185 -16.20 -12.36 16.17
C LYS A 185 -14.70 -12.43 15.88
N SER A 186 -14.18 -13.63 15.63
CA SER A 186 -12.77 -13.84 15.27
C SER A 186 -12.40 -13.11 13.98
N VAL A 187 -13.20 -13.28 12.92
CA VAL A 187 -12.99 -12.60 11.63
C VAL A 187 -13.02 -11.08 11.80
N THR A 188 -13.97 -10.54 12.57
CA THR A 188 -14.09 -9.10 12.83
C THR A 188 -12.83 -8.57 13.50
N LYS A 189 -12.36 -9.24 14.55
CA LYS A 189 -11.15 -8.86 15.29
C LYS A 189 -9.91 -8.90 14.39
N ASN A 190 -9.68 -10.02 13.72
CA ASN A 190 -8.49 -10.23 12.88
C ASN A 190 -8.46 -9.25 11.70
N SER A 191 -9.63 -8.96 11.12
CA SER A 191 -9.78 -7.96 10.04
C SER A 191 -9.41 -6.56 10.52
N GLY A 192 -9.90 -6.16 11.71
CA GLY A 192 -9.56 -4.87 12.32
C GLY A 192 -8.06 -4.73 12.58
N GLU A 193 -7.43 -5.75 13.16
CA GLU A 193 -5.98 -5.78 13.41
C GLU A 193 -5.19 -5.67 12.09
N THR A 194 -5.59 -6.42 11.07
CA THR A 194 -4.95 -6.41 9.75
C THR A 194 -5.03 -5.04 9.08
N ILE A 195 -6.18 -4.37 9.15
CA ILE A 195 -6.38 -3.01 8.61
C ILE A 195 -5.47 -2.00 9.32
N ILE A 196 -5.38 -2.08 10.66
CA ILE A 196 -4.53 -1.19 11.46
C ILE A 196 -3.05 -1.39 11.09
N ILE A 197 -2.60 -2.64 11.04
CA ILE A 197 -1.23 -2.99 10.66
C ILE A 197 -0.93 -2.51 9.23
N GLY A 198 -1.82 -2.78 8.27
CA GLY A 198 -1.66 -2.35 6.88
C GLY A 198 -1.54 -0.83 6.76
N THR A 199 -2.38 -0.08 7.48
CA THR A 199 -2.34 1.39 7.48
C THR A 199 -1.06 1.92 8.10
N SER A 200 -0.62 1.36 9.23
CA SER A 200 0.64 1.76 9.89
C SER A 200 1.85 1.49 8.99
N THR A 201 1.91 0.29 8.40
CA THR A 201 3.00 -0.10 7.50
C THR A 201 3.03 0.76 6.25
N TYR A 202 1.87 1.09 5.68
CA TYR A 202 1.76 1.97 4.54
C TYR A 202 2.40 3.35 4.81
N VAL A 203 2.06 3.98 5.94
CA VAL A 203 2.62 5.29 6.30
C VAL A 203 4.14 5.20 6.49
N LYS A 204 4.61 4.19 7.24
CA LYS A 204 6.05 3.96 7.45
C LYS A 204 6.78 3.71 6.13
N THR A 205 6.17 2.95 5.22
CA THR A 205 6.73 2.66 3.90
C THR A 205 6.96 3.95 3.12
N LEU A 206 5.96 4.84 3.05
CA LEU A 206 6.13 6.11 2.33
C LEU A 206 7.20 7.01 2.94
N VAL A 207 7.33 7.03 4.27
CA VAL A 207 8.40 7.77 4.96
C VAL A 207 9.78 7.20 4.61
N ASN A 208 9.93 5.87 4.67
CA ASN A 208 11.19 5.19 4.38
C ASN A 208 11.61 5.39 2.92
N VAL A 209 10.67 5.26 1.98
CA VAL A 209 10.93 5.50 0.55
C VAL A 209 11.39 6.93 0.33
N LYS A 210 10.68 7.93 0.88
CA LYS A 210 11.10 9.33 0.77
C LYS A 210 12.48 9.58 1.35
N SER A 211 12.78 9.02 2.51
CA SER A 211 14.09 9.15 3.15
C SER A 211 15.20 8.54 2.28
N CYS A 212 14.97 7.34 1.72
CA CYS A 212 15.89 6.68 0.79
C CYS A 212 16.14 7.53 -0.45
N VAL A 213 15.08 8.07 -1.05
CA VAL A 213 15.15 8.93 -2.23
C VAL A 213 15.92 10.22 -1.95
N VAL A 214 15.64 10.91 -0.85
CA VAL A 214 16.34 12.14 -0.45
C VAL A 214 17.84 11.88 -0.27
N LYS A 215 18.21 10.74 0.33
CA LYS A 215 19.62 10.36 0.45
C LYS A 215 20.27 10.17 -0.94
N ASN A 216 19.60 9.44 -1.82
CA ASN A 216 20.08 9.16 -3.18
C ASN A 216 20.26 10.45 -4.01
N THR A 217 19.32 11.40 -3.93
CA THR A 217 19.43 12.68 -4.64
C THR A 217 20.51 13.58 -4.04
N ALA A 218 20.65 13.62 -2.71
CA ALA A 218 21.72 14.36 -2.05
C ALA A 218 23.12 13.85 -2.45
N GLU A 219 23.32 12.53 -2.49
CA GLU A 219 24.56 11.92 -2.96
C GLU A 219 24.84 12.29 -4.42
N THR A 220 23.82 12.24 -5.28
CA THR A 220 23.91 12.65 -6.70
C THR A 220 24.40 14.09 -6.83
N HIS A 221 23.85 15.02 -6.04
CA HIS A 221 24.23 16.42 -6.04
C HIS A 221 25.68 16.61 -5.61
N ILE A 222 26.10 15.99 -4.50
CA ILE A 222 27.48 16.07 -3.99
C ILE A 222 28.47 15.56 -5.03
N PHE A 223 28.21 14.40 -5.63
CA PHE A 223 29.13 13.85 -6.63
C PHE A 223 29.18 14.71 -7.91
N SER A 224 28.05 15.28 -8.33
CA SER A 224 28.00 16.17 -9.50
C SER A 224 28.84 17.43 -9.27
N MET A 225 28.73 18.07 -8.09
CA MET A 225 29.57 19.21 -7.71
C MET A 225 31.07 18.87 -7.69
N ASN A 226 31.42 17.69 -7.16
CA ASN A 226 32.80 17.24 -7.13
C ASN A 226 33.39 17.05 -8.54
N ILE A 227 32.59 16.56 -9.49
CA ILE A 227 33.03 16.45 -10.89
C ILE A 227 33.28 17.83 -11.49
N VAL A 228 32.35 18.77 -11.31
CA VAL A 228 32.53 20.16 -11.80
C VAL A 228 33.82 20.76 -11.24
N SER A 229 34.03 20.63 -9.92
CA SER A 229 35.24 21.11 -9.25
C SER A 229 36.52 20.47 -9.80
N ASN A 230 36.54 19.15 -9.96
CA ASN A 230 37.69 18.42 -10.51
C ASN A 230 37.96 18.80 -11.97
N THR A 231 36.89 19.05 -12.75
CA THR A 231 37.00 19.50 -14.15
C THR A 231 37.64 20.87 -14.23
N ASN A 232 37.21 21.81 -13.40
CA ASN A 232 37.81 23.15 -13.30
C ASN A 232 39.29 23.07 -12.89
N HIS A 233 39.62 22.19 -11.94
CA HIS A 233 41.01 21.97 -11.55
C HIS A 233 41.84 21.39 -12.69
N CYS A 234 41.31 20.40 -13.42
CA CYS A 234 41.95 19.79 -14.59
C CYS A 234 42.27 20.84 -15.67
N ILE A 235 41.31 21.71 -16.00
CA ILE A 235 41.49 22.78 -16.99
C ILE A 235 42.54 23.79 -16.54
N ARG A 236 42.63 24.09 -15.23
CA ARG A 236 43.62 25.06 -14.73
C ARG A 236 45.07 24.60 -14.93
N ILE A 237 45.31 23.30 -14.95
CA ILE A 237 46.65 22.70 -15.07
C ILE A 237 46.95 22.15 -16.47
N ALA A 238 45.98 22.24 -17.40
CA ALA A 238 46.11 21.86 -18.80
C ALA A 238 46.75 22.98 -19.63
#